data_AF-A0A540VLN4-F1
#
_entry.id   AF-A0A540VLN4-F1
#
_cell.length_a   1.000
_cell.length_b   1.000
_cell.length_c   1.000
_cell.angle_alpha   90.00
_cell.angle_beta   90.00
_cell.angle_gamma   90.00
#
_symmetry.space_group_name_H-M   'P 1'
#
loop_
_entity.id
_entity.type
_entity.pdbx_description
1 polymer ?
#
loop_
_entity_poly.entity_id
_entity_poly.type
_entity_poly.pdbx_seq_one_letter_code
_entity_poly.pdbx_strand_id
1 'polypeptide(L)' 'MVESEEIRPGVILDYDASDNVVGIEILGLSQRVPAEMLKSLQFETV' A
#
# COMPACT_ATOMS: atom_id res chain seq x y z
N MET A 1 12.57 -14.74 3.78
CA MET A 1 13.20 -13.42 3.55
C MET A 1 12.12 -12.38 3.83
N VAL A 2 12.46 -11.12 4.11
CA VAL A 2 11.46 -10.04 4.06
C VAL A 2 11.45 -9.59 2.61
N GLU A 3 10.28 -9.63 1.98
CA GLU A 3 10.13 -9.41 0.54
C GLU A 3 9.17 -8.24 0.30
N SER A 4 9.46 -7.46 -0.74
CA SER A 4 8.60 -6.38 -1.23
C SER A 4 8.21 -6.70 -2.66
N GLU A 5 6.91 -6.67 -2.96
CA GLU A 5 6.38 -6.97 -4.30
C GLU A 5 5.55 -5.80 -4.84
N GLU A 6 5.90 -5.31 -6.03
CA GLU A 6 5.09 -4.35 -6.76
C GLU A 6 3.96 -5.06 -7.51
N ILE A 7 2.81 -5.19 -6.87
CA ILE A 7 1.64 -5.90 -7.43
C ILE A 7 0.91 -5.08 -8.52
N ARG A 8 1.10 -3.76 -8.54
CA ARG A 8 0.58 -2.81 -9.52
C ARG A 8 1.50 -1.60 -9.61
N PRO A 9 1.53 -0.85 -10.72
CA PRO A 9 2.35 0.36 -10.84
C PRO A 9 2.22 1.33 -9.65
N GLY A 10 3.28 1.42 -8.85
CA GLY A 10 3.39 2.21 -7.62
C GLY A 10 2.49 1.74 -6.47
N VAL A 11 2.10 0.47 -6.41
CA VAL A 11 1.51 -0.18 -5.23
C VAL A 11 2.40 -1.37 -4.88
N ILE A 12 3.02 -1.30 -3.70
CA ILE A 12 3.99 -2.28 -3.22
C ILE A 12 3.47 -2.87 -1.92
N LEU A 13 3.58 -4.19 -1.77
CA LEU A 13 3.26 -4.90 -0.55
C LEU A 13 4.55 -5.43 0.09
N ASP A 14 4.66 -5.30 1.40
CA ASP A 14 5.75 -5.88 2.18
C ASP A 14 5.26 -7.11 2.95
N TYR A 15 6.03 -8.19 2.87
CA TYR A 15 5.71 -9.47 3.47
C TYR A 15 6.69 -9.82 4.59
N ASP A 16 6.15 -10.37 5.69
CA ASP A 16 6.98 -10.99 6.72
C ASP A 16 7.47 -12.39 6.30
N ALA A 17 8.27 -13.03 7.15
CA ALA A 17 8.82 -14.36 6.87
C ALA A 17 7.75 -15.49 6.83
N SER A 18 6.52 -15.20 7.25
CA SER A 18 5.37 -16.12 7.25
C SER A 18 4.37 -15.79 6.12
N ASP A 19 4.76 -14.95 5.16
CA ASP A 19 3.95 -14.55 4.00
C ASP A 19 2.72 -13.70 4.38
N ASN A 20 2.73 -13.04 5.54
CA ASN A 20 1.70 -12.07 5.90
C ASN A 20 2.08 -10.68 5.37
N VAL A 21 1.09 -9.96 4.86
CA VAL A 21 1.26 -8.54 4.51
C VAL A 21 1.42 -7.74 5.80
N VAL A 22 2.55 -7.04 5.92
CA VAL A 22 2.88 -6.18 7.06
C VAL A 22 3.04 -4.70 6.67
N GLY A 23 3.12 -4.40 5.38
CA GLY A 23 3.25 -3.04 4.86
C GLY A 23 2.58 -2.86 3.51
N ILE A 24 2.14 -1.63 3.24
CA ILE A 24 1.64 -1.19 1.93
C ILE A 24 2.27 0.16 1.63
N GLU A 25 2.92 0.28 0.47
CA GLU A 25 3.41 1.55 -0.05
C GLU A 25 2.66 1.95 -1.32
N ILE A 26 2.20 3.20 -1.38
CA ILE A 26 1.54 3.77 -2.57
C ILE A 26 2.32 4.97 -3.07
N LEU A 27 3.06 4.77 -4.16
CA LEU A 27 3.92 5.79 -4.74
C LEU A 27 3.12 6.83 -5.52
N GLY A 28 3.43 8.10 -5.30
CA GLY A 28 2.79 9.21 -6.00
C GLY A 28 1.31 9.38 -5.67
N LEU A 29 0.86 8.97 -4.48
CA LEU A 29 -0.54 9.07 -4.06
C LEU A 29 -1.13 10.48 -4.26
N SER A 30 -0.36 11.54 -3.99
CA SER A 30 -0.76 12.94 -4.20
C SER A 30 -1.07 13.32 -5.65
N GLN A 31 -0.62 12.54 -6.63
CA GLN A 31 -0.93 12.72 -8.05
C GLN A 31 -2.14 11.89 -8.49
N ARG A 32 -2.60 10.95 -7.65
CA ARG A 32 -3.65 9.97 -7.98
C ARG A 32 -4.98 10.31 -7.32
N VAL A 33 -4.98 11.09 -6.23
CA VAL A 33 -6.19 11.49 -5.49
C VAL A 33 -6.15 12.97 -5.09
N PRO A 34 -7.31 13.62 -4.85
CA PRO A 34 -7.38 14.99 -4.32
C PRO A 34 -6.61 15.15 -3.00
N ALA A 35 -6.02 16.34 -2.79
CA ALA A 35 -5.20 16.63 -1.62
C ALA A 35 -5.97 16.45 -0.29
N GLU A 36 -7.27 16.72 -0.32
CA GLU A 36 -8.21 16.61 0.78
C GLU A 36 -8.40 15.15 1.22
N MET A 37 -8.25 14.20 0.28
CA MET A 37 -8.35 12.77 0.55
C MET A 37 -7.05 12.18 1.10
N LEU A 38 -5.90 12.85 0.94
CA LEU A 38 -4.61 12.37 1.47
C LEU A 38 -4.59 12.26 3.01
N LYS A 39 -5.58 12.85 3.67
CA LYS A 39 -5.71 12.87 5.13
C LYS A 39 -6.57 11.73 5.68
N SER A 40 -7.20 10.95 4.82
CA SER A 40 -8.09 9.85 5.23
C SER A 40 -7.76 8.57 4.48
N LEU A 41 -7.68 7.49 5.24
CA LEU A 41 -7.67 6.13 4.70
C LEU A 41 -9.00 5.50 5.04
N GLN A 42 -9.75 5.06 4.03
CA GLN A 42 -10.97 4.28 4.19
C GLN A 42 -10.66 2.84 3.76
N PHE A 43 -10.99 1.89 4.62
CA PHE A 43 -10.88 0.47 4.32
C PHE A 43 -12.08 -0.26 4.89
N GLU A 44 -12.44 -1.35 4.24
CA GLU A 44 -13.48 -2.27 4.68
C GLU A 44 -12.86 -3.66 4.83
N THR A 45 -13.28 -4.38 5.87
CA THR A 45 -12.91 -5.79 6.08
C THR A 45 -14.18 -6.64 6.00
N VAL A 46 -14.01 -7.89 5.60
CA VAL A 46 -15.02 -8.94 5.73
C VAL A 46 -15.13 -9.43 7.17
#